data_AF-A0A936ZE94-F1
#
_entry.id   AF-A0A936ZE94-F1
#
_cell.length_a   1.000
_cell.length_b   1.000
_cell.length_c   1.000
_cell.angle_alpha   90.00
_cell.angle_beta   90.00
_cell.angle_gamma   90.00
#
_symmetry.space_group_name_H-M   'P 1'
#
loop_
_entity.id
_entity.type
_entity.pdbx_description
1 polymer ?
#
loop_
_entity_poly.entity_id
_entity_poly.type
_entity_poly.pdbx_seq_one_letter_code
_entity_poly.pdbx_strand_id
1 'polypeptide(L)'
;MLLESLLAFLLATVHLVARGTVALSGPPRSVWLSTAGGISVAYVFLHLLPELHEGQHHLQERGALGVVPGQSAIYLVALGGLVLFYGLEHLADRSRSNERRRGQPDSTSAGAFWLHVASFGLYNLAIGYLLVHGERDNLLLYGVAMGLHFVVNDHSLREHHKGRYDRLGRWLLAAAVLGGWALGLATEVSELSVKMLIAVLAGGVILNVVKEELPQERESRFGAFLGGAALYGAVLLAAT
;
A
#
# COMPACT_ATOMS: atom_id res chain seq x y z
N MET A 1 -16.15 2.35 -16.17
CA MET A 1 -15.50 3.69 -16.27
C MET A 1 -15.89 4.67 -15.16
N LEU A 2 -17.19 4.88 -14.87
CA LEU A 2 -17.62 5.85 -13.84
C LEU A 2 -17.18 5.47 -12.42
N LEU A 3 -17.20 4.17 -12.10
CA LEU A 3 -16.85 3.67 -10.77
C LEU A 3 -15.34 3.79 -10.50
N GLU A 4 -14.52 3.43 -11.48
CA GLU A 4 -13.07 3.54 -11.49
C GLU A 4 -12.64 4.99 -11.27
N SER A 5 -13.27 5.93 -11.98
CA SER A 5 -13.05 7.37 -11.77
C SER A 5 -13.43 7.79 -10.35
N LEU A 6 -14.63 7.41 -9.89
CA LEU A 6 -15.09 7.74 -8.53
C LEU A 6 -14.10 7.23 -7.48
N LEU A 7 -13.67 5.98 -7.59
CA LEU A 7 -12.69 5.38 -6.67
C LEU A 7 -11.33 6.07 -6.75
N ALA A 8 -10.84 6.42 -7.95
CA ALA A 8 -9.58 7.16 -8.09
C ALA A 8 -9.63 8.50 -7.33
N PHE A 9 -10.72 9.25 -7.46
CA PHE A 9 -10.90 10.51 -6.73
C PHE A 9 -11.09 10.31 -5.23
N LEU A 10 -11.81 9.27 -4.80
CA LEU A 10 -11.96 8.92 -3.38
C LEU A 10 -10.62 8.56 -2.76
N LEU A 11 -9.84 7.69 -3.41
CA LEU A 11 -8.49 7.30 -2.98
C LEU A 11 -7.53 8.49 -2.93
N ALA A 12 -7.55 9.36 -3.94
CA ALA A 12 -6.76 10.60 -3.91
C ALA A 12 -7.17 11.51 -2.74
N THR A 13 -8.46 11.56 -2.42
CA THR A 13 -8.99 12.36 -1.30
C THR A 13 -8.53 11.83 0.06
N VAL A 14 -8.31 10.51 0.21
CA VAL A 14 -7.75 9.93 1.44
C VAL A 14 -6.45 10.63 1.83
N HIS A 15 -5.52 10.80 0.87
CA HIS A 15 -4.26 11.50 1.10
C HIS A 15 -4.44 12.97 1.52
N LEU A 16 -5.45 13.65 0.97
CA LEU A 16 -5.70 15.05 1.29
C LEU A 16 -6.26 15.22 2.72
N VAL A 17 -7.13 14.29 3.13
CA VAL A 17 -7.82 14.30 4.43
C VAL A 17 -6.96 13.72 5.56
N ALA A 18 -5.87 12.99 5.24
CA ALA A 18 -4.91 12.47 6.22
C ALA A 18 -4.34 13.53 7.19
N ARG A 19 -4.40 14.82 6.83
CA ARG A 19 -4.05 15.94 7.72
C ARG A 19 -5.01 16.08 8.92
N GLY A 20 -6.30 15.77 8.73
CA GLY A 20 -7.38 16.01 9.69
C GLY A 20 -7.74 14.82 10.59
N THR A 21 -7.47 13.59 10.16
CA THR A 21 -7.76 12.37 10.95
C THR A 21 -6.85 12.22 12.19
N VAL A 22 -5.84 13.08 12.34
CA VAL A 22 -4.94 13.16 13.50
C VAL A 22 -5.36 14.23 14.53
N ALA A 23 -6.46 14.95 14.32
CA ALA A 23 -7.04 15.79 15.38
C ALA A 23 -7.65 14.97 16.54
N LEU A 24 -7.71 13.64 16.41
CA LEU A 24 -8.16 12.70 17.43
C LEU A 24 -6.94 12.05 18.12
N SER A 25 -6.27 12.81 18.98
CA SER A 25 -5.26 12.27 19.90
C SER A 25 -5.96 11.39 20.95
N GLY A 26 -5.94 10.06 20.81
CA GLY A 26 -6.49 9.14 21.82
C GLY A 26 -6.76 7.70 21.37
N PRO A 27 -7.36 6.86 22.24
CA PRO A 27 -7.69 5.45 22.00
C PRO A 27 -8.55 5.13 20.76
N PRO A 28 -9.35 6.03 20.16
CA PRO A 28 -10.05 5.72 18.92
C PRO A 28 -9.09 5.45 17.75
N ARG A 29 -7.93 6.11 17.71
CA ARG A 29 -7.01 6.04 16.57
C ARG A 29 -6.36 4.67 16.42
N SER A 30 -5.87 4.06 17.50
CA SER A 30 -5.24 2.74 17.43
C SER A 30 -6.23 1.64 17.03
N VAL A 31 -7.50 1.76 17.44
CA VAL A 31 -8.56 0.85 16.99
C VAL A 31 -8.78 0.98 15.48
N TRP A 32 -8.87 2.20 14.94
CA TRP A 32 -9.05 2.42 13.50
C TRP A 32 -7.86 1.93 12.67
N LEU A 33 -6.63 2.26 13.10
CA LEU A 33 -5.42 1.82 12.40
C LEU A 33 -5.30 0.29 12.43
N SER A 34 -5.52 -0.35 13.58
CA SER A 34 -5.51 -1.82 13.67
C SER A 34 -6.60 -2.48 12.85
N THR A 35 -7.80 -1.91 12.80
CA THR A 35 -8.88 -2.42 11.92
C THR A 35 -8.47 -2.33 10.46
N ALA A 36 -7.91 -1.19 10.03
CA ALA A 36 -7.41 -0.99 8.67
C ALA A 36 -6.25 -1.94 8.31
N GLY A 37 -5.35 -2.21 9.26
CA GLY A 37 -4.30 -3.21 9.13
C GLY A 37 -4.87 -4.61 8.93
N GLY A 38 -5.84 -5.01 9.76
CA GLY A 38 -6.53 -6.31 9.63
C GLY A 38 -7.22 -6.48 8.28
N ILE A 39 -7.96 -5.46 7.84
CA ILE A 39 -8.62 -5.43 6.51
C ILE A 39 -7.59 -5.58 5.39
N SER A 40 -6.48 -4.83 5.46
CA SER A 40 -5.41 -4.87 4.46
C SER A 40 -4.76 -6.26 4.38
N VAL A 41 -4.49 -6.90 5.52
CA VAL A 41 -3.95 -8.27 5.55
C VAL A 41 -4.94 -9.27 4.99
N ALA A 42 -6.22 -9.22 5.39
CA ALA A 42 -7.24 -10.11 4.84
C ALA A 42 -7.33 -9.99 3.32
N TYR A 43 -7.32 -8.75 2.80
CA TYR A 43 -7.31 -8.50 1.36
C TYR A 43 -6.10 -9.12 0.65
N VAL A 44 -4.90 -8.96 1.20
CA VAL A 44 -3.71 -9.55 0.59
C VAL A 44 -3.81 -11.08 0.55
N PHE A 45 -4.18 -11.71 1.66
CA PHE A 45 -4.17 -13.17 1.76
C PHE A 45 -5.31 -13.84 1.01
N LEU A 46 -6.50 -13.24 0.98
CA LEU A 46 -7.69 -13.85 0.41
C LEU A 46 -8.01 -13.39 -1.01
N HIS A 47 -7.32 -12.35 -1.51
CA HIS A 47 -7.54 -11.85 -2.86
C HIS A 47 -6.23 -11.73 -3.64
N LEU A 48 -5.25 -10.93 -3.16
CA LEU A 48 -4.03 -10.70 -3.94
C LEU A 48 -3.18 -11.96 -4.11
N LEU A 49 -2.92 -12.73 -3.04
CA LEU A 49 -2.09 -13.94 -3.13
C LEU A 49 -2.71 -15.04 -4.01
N PRO A 50 -4.02 -15.35 -3.90
CA PRO A 50 -4.70 -16.24 -4.85
C PRO A 50 -4.56 -15.75 -6.30
N GLU A 51 -4.73 -14.45 -6.55
CA GLU A 51 -4.58 -13.86 -7.88
C GLU A 51 -3.15 -14.04 -8.44
N LEU A 52 -2.13 -13.96 -7.58
CA LEU A 52 -0.75 -14.28 -7.96
C LEU A 52 -0.60 -15.74 -8.37
N HIS A 53 -1.24 -16.67 -7.65
CA HIS A 53 -1.19 -18.10 -7.96
C HIS A 53 -1.81 -18.42 -9.33
N GLU A 54 -2.96 -17.82 -9.64
CA GLU A 54 -3.59 -17.96 -10.97
C GLU A 54 -2.72 -17.39 -12.09
N GLY A 55 -2.06 -16.25 -11.83
CA GLY A 55 -1.09 -15.66 -12.75
C GLY A 55 0.11 -16.57 -13.08
N GLN A 56 0.43 -17.55 -12.23
CA GLN A 56 1.57 -18.46 -12.45
C GLN A 56 1.39 -19.38 -13.66
N HIS A 57 0.16 -19.79 -13.94
CA HIS A 57 -0.15 -20.64 -15.08
C HIS A 57 0.23 -19.96 -16.40
N HIS A 58 0.05 -18.64 -16.47
CA HIS A 58 0.37 -17.82 -17.64
C HIS A 58 1.88 -17.60 -17.84
N LEU A 59 2.68 -17.60 -16.75
CA LEU A 59 4.15 -17.49 -16.83
C LEU A 59 4.82 -18.79 -17.29
N GLN A 60 4.29 -19.95 -16.90
CA GLN A 60 4.86 -21.25 -17.26
C GLN A 60 4.79 -21.50 -18.77
N GLU A 61 3.70 -21.10 -19.41
CA GLU A 61 3.50 -21.27 -20.86
C GLU A 61 4.41 -20.38 -21.71
N ARG A 62 4.84 -19.23 -21.18
CA ARG A 62 5.61 -18.21 -21.94
C ARG A 62 7.12 -18.23 -21.70
N GLY A 63 7.63 -19.06 -20.79
CA GLY A 63 9.07 -19.20 -20.53
C GLY A 63 9.81 -17.88 -20.19
N ALA A 64 9.07 -16.85 -19.75
CA ALA A 64 9.52 -15.46 -19.75
C ALA A 64 10.62 -15.13 -18.73
N LEU A 65 10.90 -16.04 -17.79
CA LEU A 65 11.94 -15.89 -16.77
C LEU A 65 12.84 -17.12 -16.76
N GLY A 66 13.64 -17.29 -17.82
CA GLY A 66 14.49 -18.47 -18.08
C GLY A 66 15.58 -18.80 -17.05
N VAL A 67 15.56 -18.21 -15.86
CA VAL A 67 16.55 -18.40 -14.77
C VAL A 67 15.91 -18.84 -13.45
N VAL A 68 14.59 -18.72 -13.29
CA VAL A 68 13.86 -19.10 -12.07
C VAL A 68 12.77 -20.10 -12.45
N PRO A 69 12.56 -21.20 -11.69
CA PRO A 69 11.41 -22.06 -11.91
C PRO A 69 10.14 -21.21 -11.96
N GLY A 70 9.34 -21.32 -13.04
CA GLY A 70 8.19 -20.44 -13.29
C GLY A 70 7.17 -20.38 -12.14
N GLN A 71 7.17 -21.40 -11.27
CA GLN A 71 6.34 -21.50 -10.05
C GLN A 71 6.75 -20.57 -8.90
N SER A 72 7.96 -19.98 -8.92
CA SER A 72 8.44 -19.13 -7.81
C SER A 72 8.66 -17.67 -8.22
N ALA A 73 8.67 -17.39 -9.52
CA ALA A 73 8.99 -16.07 -10.05
C ALA A 73 8.12 -14.93 -9.51
N ILE A 74 6.78 -15.12 -9.51
CA ILE A 74 5.86 -14.08 -9.05
C ILE A 74 5.98 -13.83 -7.53
N TYR A 75 6.26 -14.89 -6.75
CA TYR A 75 6.50 -14.77 -5.32
C TYR A 75 7.85 -14.09 -5.02
N LEU A 76 8.87 -14.27 -5.86
CA LEU A 76 10.12 -13.52 -5.75
C LEU A 76 9.90 -12.02 -6.01
N VAL A 77 8.97 -11.68 -6.90
CA VAL A 77 8.61 -10.28 -7.18
C VAL A 77 7.87 -9.67 -5.99
N ALA A 78 6.94 -10.42 -5.38
CA ALA A 78 6.31 -10.02 -4.13
C ALA A 78 7.31 -9.87 -2.98
N LEU A 79 8.24 -10.81 -2.84
CA LEU A 79 9.36 -10.70 -1.89
C LEU A 79 10.22 -9.47 -2.17
N GLY A 80 10.51 -9.19 -3.44
CA GLY A 80 11.23 -7.99 -3.87
C GLY A 80 10.51 -6.71 -3.44
N GLY A 81 9.18 -6.65 -3.61
CA GLY A 81 8.34 -5.57 -3.09
C GLY A 81 8.49 -5.42 -1.57
N LEU A 82 8.32 -6.52 -0.82
CA LEU A 82 8.49 -6.52 0.64
C LEU A 82 9.87 -6.02 1.08
N VAL A 83 10.95 -6.54 0.49
CA VAL A 83 12.33 -6.16 0.82
C VAL A 83 12.61 -4.71 0.46
N LEU A 84 12.11 -4.22 -0.68
CA LEU A 84 12.24 -2.83 -1.09
C LEU A 84 11.62 -1.89 -0.05
N PHE A 85 10.35 -2.13 0.31
CA PHE A 85 9.68 -1.29 1.30
C PHE A 85 10.32 -1.40 2.69
N TYR A 86 10.89 -2.55 3.04
CA TYR A 86 11.62 -2.73 4.30
C TYR A 86 12.88 -1.86 4.31
N GLY A 87 13.63 -1.88 3.21
CA GLY A 87 14.79 -1.01 3.03
C GLY A 87 14.42 0.47 3.13
N LEU A 88 13.31 0.89 2.52
CA LEU A 88 12.83 2.28 2.57
C LEU A 88 12.48 2.71 4.00
N GLU A 89 11.75 1.87 4.74
CA GLU A 89 11.40 2.14 6.14
C GLU A 89 12.66 2.22 7.01
N HIS A 90 13.57 1.25 6.86
CA HIS A 90 14.81 1.21 7.62
C HIS A 90 15.69 2.45 7.37
N LEU A 91 15.76 2.93 6.13
CA LEU A 91 16.49 4.15 5.78
C LEU A 91 15.81 5.40 6.37
N ALA A 92 14.47 5.44 6.40
CA ALA A 92 13.72 6.53 7.00
C ALA A 92 13.98 6.62 8.51
N ASP A 93 13.89 5.49 9.22
CA ASP A 93 14.19 5.41 10.67
C ASP A 93 15.63 5.80 10.99
N ARG A 94 16.58 5.30 10.21
CA ARG A 94 18.00 5.66 10.36
C ARG A 94 18.24 7.15 10.09
N SER A 95 17.54 7.73 9.10
CA SER A 95 17.64 9.17 8.84
C SER A 95 17.05 9.99 9.98
N ARG A 96 15.88 9.61 10.50
CA ARG A 96 15.20 10.32 11.61
C ARG A 96 16.03 10.28 12.89
N SER A 97 16.57 9.11 13.23
CA SER A 97 17.46 8.95 14.39
C SER A 97 18.77 9.74 14.26
N ASN A 98 19.37 9.80 13.06
CA ASN A 98 20.55 10.62 12.81
C ASN A 98 20.27 12.13 12.94
N GLU A 99 19.14 12.61 12.43
CA GLU A 99 18.75 14.02 12.56
C GLU A 99 18.50 14.38 14.04
N ARG A 100 17.83 13.52 14.82
CA ARG A 100 17.69 13.69 16.27
C ARG A 100 19.04 13.81 16.98
N ARG A 101 20.01 12.94 16.64
CA ARG A 101 21.37 12.97 17.21
C ARG A 101 22.14 14.24 16.88
N ARG A 102 21.80 14.90 15.76
CA ARG A 102 22.35 16.20 15.33
C ARG A 102 21.62 17.40 15.96
N GLY A 103 20.66 17.17 16.85
CA GLY A 103 19.85 18.23 17.46
C GLY A 103 18.82 18.84 16.49
N GLN A 104 18.55 18.19 15.35
CA GLN A 104 17.55 18.64 14.40
C GLN A 104 16.14 18.17 14.79
N PRO A 105 15.07 18.76 14.21
CA PRO A 105 13.70 18.33 14.47
C PRO A 105 13.51 16.83 14.21
N ASP A 106 12.60 16.22 14.97
CA ASP A 106 12.23 14.81 14.84
C ASP A 106 11.55 14.48 13.51
N SER A 107 12.33 14.47 12.45
CA SER A 107 11.93 14.19 11.07
C SER A 107 13.12 13.67 10.27
N THR A 108 12.86 12.98 9.18
CA THR A 108 13.91 12.51 8.25
C THR A 108 14.64 13.68 7.56
N SER A 109 15.78 13.41 6.93
CA SER A 109 16.47 14.34 6.05
C SER A 109 15.70 14.57 4.73
N ALA A 110 16.06 15.62 3.97
CA ALA A 110 15.41 15.91 2.69
C ALA A 110 15.59 14.79 1.65
N GLY A 111 16.76 14.16 1.60
CA GLY A 111 17.03 13.04 0.70
C GLY A 111 16.19 11.80 1.04
N ALA A 112 16.12 11.45 2.33
CA ALA A 112 15.27 10.35 2.80
C ALA A 112 13.78 10.64 2.54
N PHE A 113 13.34 11.89 2.69
CA PHE A 113 11.98 12.30 2.32
C PHE A 113 11.68 12.03 0.84
N TRP A 114 12.52 12.52 -0.08
CA TRP A 114 12.27 12.36 -1.51
C TRP A 114 12.31 10.90 -1.96
N LEU A 115 13.27 10.12 -1.47
CA LEU A 115 13.34 8.69 -1.77
C LEU A 115 12.06 7.97 -1.30
N HIS A 116 11.63 8.27 -0.07
CA HIS A 116 10.46 7.62 0.53
C HIS A 116 9.18 8.02 -0.22
N VAL A 117 8.95 9.32 -0.46
CA VAL A 117 7.75 9.82 -1.16
C VAL A 117 7.72 9.42 -2.64
N ALA A 118 8.85 9.42 -3.34
CA ALA A 118 8.89 8.97 -4.74
C ALA A 118 8.56 7.49 -4.87
N SER A 119 9.07 6.66 -3.95
CA SER A 119 8.79 5.22 -3.94
C SER A 119 7.32 4.92 -3.66
N PHE A 120 6.73 5.57 -2.64
CA PHE A 120 5.29 5.48 -2.39
C PHE A 120 4.46 6.14 -3.49
N GLY A 121 4.99 7.14 -4.19
CA GLY A 121 4.37 7.71 -5.39
C GLY A 121 4.27 6.69 -6.52
N LEU A 122 5.35 5.97 -6.84
CA LEU A 122 5.32 4.90 -7.85
C LEU A 122 4.36 3.77 -7.46
N TYR A 123 4.34 3.44 -6.17
CA TYR A 123 3.38 2.47 -5.61
C TYR A 123 1.93 2.89 -5.78
N ASN A 124 1.63 4.15 -5.45
CA ASN A 124 0.28 4.71 -5.58
C ASN A 124 -0.13 4.90 -7.05
N LEU A 125 0.84 5.15 -7.94
CA LEU A 125 0.62 5.13 -9.38
C LEU A 125 0.23 3.73 -9.86
N ALA A 126 0.90 2.68 -9.38
CA ALA A 126 0.50 1.31 -9.68
C ALA A 126 -0.92 1.00 -9.18
N ILE A 127 -1.28 1.44 -7.97
CA ILE A 127 -2.64 1.30 -7.43
C ILE A 127 -3.67 2.02 -8.33
N GLY A 128 -3.40 3.27 -8.71
CA GLY A 128 -4.27 4.01 -9.64
C GLY A 128 -4.42 3.29 -10.98
N TYR A 129 -3.35 2.73 -11.52
CA TYR A 129 -3.36 1.98 -12.79
C TYR A 129 -4.24 0.73 -12.73
N LEU A 130 -4.16 -0.01 -11.61
CA LEU A 130 -4.95 -1.22 -11.38
C LEU A 130 -6.44 -0.95 -11.16
N LEU A 131 -6.88 0.28 -10.92
CA LEU A 131 -8.31 0.58 -10.95
C LEU A 131 -8.93 0.34 -12.34
N VAL A 132 -8.13 0.46 -13.41
CA VAL A 132 -8.60 0.30 -14.79
C VAL A 132 -8.35 -1.12 -15.30
N HIS A 133 -7.20 -1.71 -14.94
CA HIS A 133 -6.75 -3.01 -15.46
C HIS A 133 -6.83 -4.17 -14.48
N GLY A 134 -7.21 -3.92 -13.23
CA GLY A 134 -7.47 -4.95 -12.24
C GLY A 134 -8.81 -5.65 -12.46
N GLU A 135 -9.09 -6.64 -11.63
CA GLU A 135 -10.33 -7.43 -11.72
C GLU A 135 -11.57 -6.58 -11.39
N ARG A 136 -12.53 -6.55 -12.33
CA ARG A 136 -13.72 -5.69 -12.24
C ARG A 136 -14.70 -6.11 -11.15
N ASP A 137 -14.82 -7.41 -10.90
CA ASP A 137 -15.85 -7.96 -10.01
C ASP A 137 -15.60 -7.59 -8.55
N ASN A 138 -14.35 -7.26 -8.21
CA ASN A 138 -13.91 -6.91 -6.85
C ASN A 138 -13.49 -5.44 -6.71
N LEU A 139 -13.83 -4.56 -7.67
CA LEU A 139 -13.34 -3.19 -7.71
C LEU A 139 -13.71 -2.34 -6.47
N LEU A 140 -14.91 -2.55 -5.91
CA LEU A 140 -15.31 -1.87 -4.66
C LEU A 140 -14.49 -2.36 -3.46
N LEU A 141 -14.26 -3.66 -3.36
CA LEU A 141 -13.44 -4.26 -2.31
C LEU A 141 -11.98 -3.81 -2.45
N TYR A 142 -11.45 -3.80 -3.66
CA TYR A 142 -10.16 -3.19 -3.97
C TYR A 142 -10.09 -1.74 -3.47
N GLY A 143 -11.08 -0.91 -3.82
CA GLY A 143 -11.12 0.51 -3.43
C GLY A 143 -11.16 0.71 -1.92
N VAL A 144 -11.96 -0.08 -1.19
CA VAL A 144 -12.03 -0.03 0.27
C VAL A 144 -10.72 -0.46 0.91
N ALA A 145 -10.16 -1.60 0.49
CA ALA A 145 -8.90 -2.11 1.02
C ALA A 145 -7.74 -1.14 0.76
N MET A 146 -7.61 -0.63 -0.46
CA MET A 146 -6.55 0.32 -0.81
C MET A 146 -6.75 1.69 -0.13
N GLY A 147 -7.98 2.15 0.07
CA GLY A 147 -8.25 3.38 0.81
C GLY A 147 -7.82 3.27 2.26
N LEU A 148 -8.13 2.15 2.91
CA LEU A 148 -7.68 1.88 4.28
C LEU A 148 -6.17 1.70 4.37
N HIS A 149 -5.57 1.03 3.38
CA HIS A 149 -4.12 0.91 3.26
C HIS A 149 -3.44 2.29 3.15
N PHE A 150 -4.01 3.21 2.38
CA PHE A 150 -3.52 4.58 2.30
C PHE A 150 -3.59 5.33 3.62
N VAL A 151 -4.65 5.14 4.42
CA VAL A 151 -4.73 5.72 5.77
C VAL A 151 -3.56 5.26 6.64
N VAL A 152 -3.25 3.95 6.63
CA VAL A 152 -2.14 3.38 7.40
C VAL A 152 -0.78 3.90 6.89
N ASN A 153 -0.58 3.93 5.58
CA ASN A 153 0.67 4.42 4.98
C ASN A 153 0.90 5.91 5.22
N ASP A 154 -0.15 6.72 5.05
CA ASP A 154 -0.09 8.16 5.27
C ASP A 154 0.23 8.47 6.72
N HIS A 155 -0.30 7.67 7.63
CA HIS A 155 0.03 7.77 9.04
C HIS A 155 1.54 7.55 9.29
N SER A 156 2.09 6.45 8.78
CA SER A 156 3.52 6.13 8.88
C SER A 156 4.42 7.19 8.21
N LEU A 157 4.08 7.62 6.99
CA LEU A 157 4.83 8.65 6.25
C LEU A 157 4.80 9.99 6.96
N ARG A 158 3.64 10.39 7.49
CA ARG A 158 3.51 11.61 8.26
C ARG A 158 4.30 11.54 9.57
N GLU A 159 4.39 10.38 10.20
CA GLU A 159 5.21 10.21 11.40
C GLU A 159 6.70 10.47 11.11
N HIS A 160 7.21 9.97 9.98
CA HIS A 160 8.60 10.15 9.56
C HIS A 160 8.92 11.57 9.11
N HIS A 161 8.03 12.18 8.34
CA HIS A 161 8.34 13.38 7.55
C HIS A 161 7.66 14.65 8.08
N LYS A 162 6.73 14.52 9.03
CA LYS A 162 6.04 15.61 9.73
C LYS A 162 5.51 16.68 8.76
N GLY A 163 5.87 17.95 8.98
CA GLY A 163 5.39 19.08 8.18
C GLY A 163 5.78 19.04 6.70
N ARG A 164 6.81 18.29 6.28
CA ARG A 164 7.12 18.14 4.85
C ARG A 164 6.08 17.26 4.14
N TYR A 165 5.60 16.22 4.81
CA TYR A 165 4.49 15.42 4.30
C TYR A 165 3.21 16.25 4.18
N ASP A 166 2.87 17.01 5.22
CA ASP A 166 1.65 17.85 5.23
C ASP A 166 1.65 18.93 4.13
N ARG A 167 2.83 19.47 3.78
CA ARG A 167 2.97 20.51 2.76
C ARG A 167 3.09 19.98 1.34
N LEU A 168 3.79 18.85 1.14
CA LEU A 168 4.16 18.35 -0.19
C LEU A 168 3.76 16.89 -0.39
N GLY A 169 4.13 16.00 0.54
CA GLY A 169 3.98 14.56 0.40
C GLY A 169 2.57 14.13 0.00
N ARG A 170 1.55 14.57 0.74
CA ARG A 170 0.15 14.21 0.46
C ARG A 170 -0.35 14.60 -0.94
N TRP A 171 0.11 15.73 -1.46
CA TRP A 171 -0.27 16.21 -2.79
C TRP A 171 0.39 15.36 -3.88
N LEU A 172 1.65 14.99 -3.68
CA LEU A 172 2.38 14.11 -4.59
C LEU A 172 1.75 12.71 -4.64
N LEU A 173 1.35 12.17 -3.49
CA LEU A 173 0.70 10.86 -3.41
C LEU A 173 -0.71 10.88 -4.03
N ALA A 174 -1.51 11.91 -3.76
CA ALA A 174 -2.81 12.10 -4.40
C ALA A 174 -2.67 12.22 -5.93
N ALA A 175 -1.72 13.03 -6.40
CA ALA A 175 -1.43 13.18 -7.83
C ALA A 175 -0.95 11.86 -8.46
N ALA A 176 -0.20 11.05 -7.73
CA ALA A 176 0.26 9.75 -8.21
C ALA A 176 -0.90 8.77 -8.44
N VAL A 177 -1.88 8.70 -7.53
CA VAL A 177 -3.09 7.88 -7.72
C VAL A 177 -3.85 8.29 -8.98
N LEU A 178 -4.13 9.59 -9.13
CA LEU A 178 -4.83 10.10 -10.30
C LEU A 178 -4.01 9.92 -11.58
N GLY A 179 -2.69 10.08 -11.52
CA GLY A 179 -1.78 9.84 -12.64
C GLY A 179 -1.77 8.37 -13.05
N GLY A 180 -1.79 7.45 -12.09
CA GLY A 180 -1.92 6.01 -12.34
C GLY A 180 -3.23 5.67 -13.02
N TRP A 181 -4.35 6.19 -12.51
CA TRP A 181 -5.67 6.02 -13.13
C TRP A 181 -5.70 6.58 -14.56
N ALA A 182 -5.20 7.79 -14.77
CA ALA A 182 -5.13 8.40 -16.10
C ALA A 182 -4.24 7.61 -17.06
N LEU A 183 -3.10 7.07 -16.58
CA LEU A 183 -2.25 6.18 -17.36
C LEU A 183 -3.00 4.89 -17.73
N GLY A 184 -3.78 4.34 -16.80
CA GLY A 184 -4.66 3.19 -17.06
C GLY A 184 -5.69 3.45 -18.15
N LEU A 185 -6.15 4.69 -18.33
CA LEU A 185 -7.03 5.02 -19.45
C LEU A 185 -6.30 5.14 -20.79
N ALA A 186 -5.00 5.44 -20.75
CA ALA A 186 -4.21 5.76 -21.94
C ALA A 186 -3.38 4.58 -22.47
N THR A 187 -3.07 3.58 -21.63
CA THR A 187 -2.19 2.48 -21.99
C THR A 187 -2.71 1.14 -21.49
N GLU A 188 -2.57 0.11 -22.31
CA GLU A 188 -2.88 -1.28 -21.96
C GLU A 188 -1.57 -2.06 -21.91
N VAL A 189 -1.12 -2.43 -20.71
CA VAL A 189 0.08 -3.25 -20.53
C VAL A 189 -0.28 -4.73 -20.57
N SER A 190 0.73 -5.57 -20.79
CA SER A 190 0.53 -7.02 -20.79
C SER A 190 -0.05 -7.51 -19.45
N GLU A 191 -0.87 -8.56 -19.49
CA GLU A 191 -1.40 -9.23 -18.29
C GLU A 191 -0.28 -9.63 -17.32
N LEU A 192 0.86 -10.09 -17.84
CA LEU A 192 2.04 -10.37 -17.03
C LEU A 192 2.49 -9.13 -16.25
N SER A 193 2.55 -7.96 -16.89
CA SER A 193 2.91 -6.71 -16.21
C SER A 193 1.91 -6.35 -15.10
N VAL A 194 0.62 -6.56 -15.32
CA VAL A 194 -0.44 -6.35 -14.31
C VAL A 194 -0.20 -7.27 -13.10
N LYS A 195 -0.01 -8.58 -13.32
CA LYS A 195 0.25 -9.55 -12.25
C LYS A 195 1.57 -9.25 -11.51
N MET A 196 2.59 -8.74 -12.20
CA MET A 196 3.85 -8.30 -11.57
C MET A 196 3.65 -7.05 -10.69
N LEU A 197 2.82 -6.09 -11.12
CA LEU A 197 2.45 -4.94 -10.29
C LEU A 197 1.72 -5.41 -9.03
N ILE A 198 0.73 -6.30 -9.18
CA ILE A 198 -0.01 -6.88 -8.04
C ILE A 198 0.94 -7.59 -7.07
N ALA A 199 1.94 -8.32 -7.58
CA ALA A 199 2.92 -8.99 -6.74
C ALA A 199 3.72 -7.99 -5.90
N VAL A 200 4.27 -6.94 -6.53
CA VAL A 200 4.98 -5.86 -5.81
C VAL A 200 4.06 -5.20 -4.78
N LEU A 201 2.79 -4.95 -5.13
CA LEU A 201 1.82 -4.38 -4.21
C LEU A 201 1.58 -5.28 -3.00
N ALA A 202 1.32 -6.57 -3.20
CA ALA A 202 1.08 -7.53 -2.14
C ALA A 202 2.23 -7.56 -1.11
N GLY A 203 3.48 -7.63 -1.59
CA GLY A 203 4.65 -7.55 -0.73
C GLY A 203 4.77 -6.25 0.06
N GLY A 204 4.51 -5.11 -0.61
CA GLY A 204 4.51 -3.80 0.03
C GLY A 204 3.41 -3.64 1.09
N VAL A 205 2.17 -4.12 0.81
CA VAL A 205 1.06 -4.09 1.78
C VAL A 205 1.42 -4.94 2.99
N ILE A 206 1.90 -6.18 2.80
CA ILE A 206 2.27 -7.08 3.90
C ILE A 206 3.24 -6.39 4.85
N LEU A 207 4.34 -5.82 4.32
CA LEU A 207 5.30 -5.13 5.16
C LEU A 207 4.64 -3.95 5.90
N ASN A 208 3.93 -3.10 5.18
CA ASN A 208 3.36 -1.88 5.75
C ASN A 208 2.34 -2.18 6.86
N VAL A 209 1.66 -3.32 6.81
CA VAL A 209 0.80 -3.76 7.92
C VAL A 209 1.63 -4.34 9.05
N VAL A 210 2.55 -5.28 8.77
CA VAL A 210 3.37 -5.94 9.80
C VAL A 210 4.18 -4.92 10.61
N LYS A 211 4.74 -3.90 9.95
CA LYS A 211 5.52 -2.85 10.63
C LYS A 211 4.67 -1.98 11.54
N GLU A 212 3.38 -1.80 11.24
CA GLU A 212 2.49 -0.95 12.02
C GLU A 212 1.88 -1.69 13.20
N GLU A 213 1.66 -3.00 13.08
CA GLU A 213 0.99 -3.79 14.12
C GLU A 213 1.94 -4.45 15.15
N LEU A 214 3.18 -4.80 14.77
CA LEU A 214 4.08 -5.56 15.65
C LEU A 214 4.79 -4.74 16.75
N PRO A 215 5.24 -3.48 16.53
CA PRO A 215 5.98 -2.75 17.55
C PRO A 215 5.08 -2.33 18.73
N GLN A 216 5.53 -2.56 19.96
CA GLN A 216 4.76 -2.21 21.16
C GLN A 216 4.52 -0.69 21.29
N GLU A 217 5.40 0.14 20.72
CA GLU A 217 5.28 1.60 20.74
C GLU A 217 4.11 2.13 19.88
N ARG A 218 3.50 1.29 19.04
CA ARG A 218 2.41 1.68 18.11
C ARG A 218 1.01 1.62 18.74
N GLU A 219 0.89 1.20 20.00
CA GLU A 219 -0.39 1.04 20.72
C GLU A 219 -1.41 0.14 19.98
N SER A 220 -0.94 -0.86 19.20
CA SER A 220 -1.80 -1.77 18.43
C SER A 220 -2.86 -2.45 19.30
N ARG A 221 -4.06 -2.62 18.72
CA ARG A 221 -5.21 -3.26 19.35
C ARG A 221 -5.53 -4.55 18.62
N PHE A 222 -4.99 -5.66 19.12
CA PHE A 222 -5.19 -6.99 18.54
C PHE A 222 -6.68 -7.32 18.27
N GLY A 223 -7.58 -6.98 19.20
CA GLY A 223 -9.02 -7.21 19.00
C GLY A 223 -9.61 -6.47 17.80
N ALA A 224 -9.15 -5.24 17.54
CA ALA A 224 -9.58 -4.45 16.38
C ALA A 224 -8.98 -5.00 15.08
N PHE A 225 -7.70 -5.41 15.12
CA PHE A 225 -7.06 -6.10 14.01
C PHE A 225 -7.78 -7.39 13.63
N LEU A 226 -8.04 -8.26 14.61
CA LEU A 226 -8.76 -9.52 14.42
C LEU A 226 -10.17 -9.27 13.88
N GLY A 227 -10.88 -8.29 14.43
CA GLY A 227 -12.22 -7.91 13.95
C GLY A 227 -12.21 -7.44 12.49
N GLY A 228 -11.26 -6.57 12.13
CA GLY A 228 -11.10 -6.10 10.74
C GLY A 228 -10.76 -7.24 9.78
N ALA A 229 -9.80 -8.10 10.14
CA ALA A 229 -9.40 -9.24 9.33
C ALA A 229 -10.53 -10.26 9.14
N ALA A 230 -11.22 -10.62 10.22
CA ALA A 230 -12.31 -11.60 10.18
C ALA A 230 -13.53 -11.06 9.40
N LEU A 231 -13.94 -9.82 9.65
CA LEU A 231 -15.07 -9.21 8.95
C LEU A 231 -14.80 -9.12 7.45
N TYR A 232 -13.64 -8.58 7.08
CA TYR A 232 -13.32 -8.37 5.67
C TYR A 232 -13.03 -9.69 4.95
N GLY A 233 -12.41 -10.65 5.63
CA GLY A 233 -12.26 -11.99 5.09
C GLY A 233 -13.59 -12.68 4.83
N ALA A 234 -14.56 -12.55 5.74
CA ALA A 234 -15.90 -13.07 5.52
C ALA A 234 -16.60 -12.40 4.32
N VAL A 235 -16.45 -11.08 4.17
CA VAL A 235 -16.97 -10.35 3.00
C VAL A 235 -16.33 -10.83 1.70
N LEU A 236 -15.01 -10.99 1.67
CA LEU A 236 -14.30 -11.48 0.48
C LEU A 236 -14.75 -12.89 0.10
N LEU A 237 -14.82 -13.81 1.07
CA LEU A 237 -15.26 -15.19 0.84
C LEU A 237 -16.73 -15.30 0.42
N ALA A 238 -17.58 -14.34 0.81
CA ALA A 238 -18.97 -14.28 0.37
C ALA A 238 -19.13 -13.64 -1.02
N ALA A 239 -18.11 -12.92 -1.50
CA ALA A 239 -18.07 -12.25 -2.80
C ALA A 239 -17.30 -13.04 -3.87
N THR A 240 -16.62 -14.13 -3.50
CA THR A 240 -15.94 -15.07 -4.41
C THR A 240 -16.87 -16.21 -4.82
#